data_AF-A0A351VBU5-F1
#
_entry.id   AF-A0A351VBU5-F1
#
_cell.length_a   1.000
_cell.length_b   1.000
_cell.length_c   1.000
_cell.angle_alpha   90.00
_cell.angle_beta   90.00
_cell.angle_gamma   90.00
#
_symmetry.space_group_name_H-M   'P 1'
#
loop_
_entity.id
_entity.type
_entity.pdbx_description
1 polymer ?
#
loop_
_entity_poly.entity_id
_entity_poly.type
_entity_poly.pdbx_seq_one_letter_code
_entity_poly.pdbx_strand_id
1 'polypeptide(L)'
;MFQIREKSRAVTKMSEIKEQPVKWLWYPYIPFGKLTVIHGAPDSGKTMFACRLMAACTNQINLEEMEKRSPGNVLYFTADDDLSDMVRPRLIEAGADLSRVFVVNDMLPFTLADDSIEKLIEDFDIQVMIVDPIQEYLEYEVYGDEPELIYPIILKLERIAKHTGCAILVTAYSDGRGGKNGDRWKFDFAEKISSVLCLERAGTEAKESSLIHEKCLLAPEGKRKVFMLEDGAENGNCP
;
A
#
# COMPACT_ATOMS: atom_id res chain seq x y z
N MET A 1 -6.84 -37.56 23.14
CA MET A 1 -7.86 -36.84 23.94
C MET A 1 -7.92 -35.42 23.39
N PHE A 2 -8.89 -35.13 22.50
CA PHE A 2 -9.06 -33.80 21.92
C PHE A 2 -9.74 -32.90 22.96
N GLN A 3 -9.00 -31.93 23.51
CA GLN A 3 -9.62 -30.89 24.33
C GLN A 3 -10.35 -29.92 23.40
N ILE A 4 -11.68 -29.97 23.44
CA ILE A 4 -12.54 -28.92 22.87
C ILE A 4 -12.27 -27.66 23.71
N ARG A 5 -11.52 -26.69 23.17
CA ARG A 5 -11.45 -25.36 23.78
C ARG A 5 -12.85 -24.74 23.71
N GLU A 6 -13.51 -24.60 24.85
CA GLU A 6 -14.75 -23.82 24.93
C GLU A 6 -14.48 -22.39 24.43
N LYS A 7 -15.26 -21.95 23.44
CA LYS A 7 -15.21 -20.56 22.96
C LYS A 7 -15.83 -19.65 24.03
N SER A 8 -15.04 -19.16 24.97
CA SER A 8 -15.46 -18.11 25.91
C SER A 8 -15.68 -16.79 25.16
N ARG A 9 -16.84 -16.16 25.36
CA ARG A 9 -17.13 -14.83 24.81
C ARG A 9 -16.92 -13.79 25.91
N ALA A 10 -16.03 -12.83 25.66
CA ALA A 10 -15.92 -11.64 26.52
C ALA A 10 -16.93 -10.59 26.05
N VAL A 11 -17.66 -9.99 27.00
CA VAL A 11 -18.58 -8.87 26.74
C VAL A 11 -18.04 -7.66 27.52
N THR A 12 -17.78 -6.58 26.82
CA THR A 12 -17.28 -5.32 27.39
C THR A 12 -18.33 -4.24 27.18
N LYS A 13 -18.56 -3.37 28.17
CA LYS A 13 -19.48 -2.23 27.95
C LYS A 13 -18.83 -1.23 27.01
N MET A 14 -19.61 -0.66 26.09
CA MET A 14 -19.10 0.36 25.18
C MET A 14 -18.50 1.56 25.94
N SER A 15 -19.06 1.90 27.11
CA SER A 15 -18.54 2.96 27.99
C SER A 15 -17.16 2.68 28.60
N GLU A 16 -16.70 1.42 28.57
CA GLU A 16 -15.39 1.01 29.10
C GLU A 16 -14.32 0.96 28.00
N ILE A 17 -14.72 1.07 26.73
CA ILE A 17 -13.81 1.13 25.59
C ILE A 17 -13.32 2.56 25.45
N LYS A 18 -12.03 2.78 25.68
CA LYS A 18 -11.40 4.08 25.44
C LYS A 18 -11.35 4.36 23.94
N GLU A 19 -11.75 5.56 23.55
CA GLU A 19 -11.50 6.06 22.20
C GLU A 19 -10.00 6.03 21.92
N GLN A 20 -9.63 5.49 20.76
CA GLN A 20 -8.27 5.50 20.27
C GLN A 20 -8.23 6.36 19.02
N PRO A 21 -7.49 7.49 19.00
CA PRO A 21 -7.39 8.30 17.81
C PRO A 21 -6.70 7.50 16.71
N VAL A 22 -7.25 7.56 15.50
CA VAL A 22 -6.62 6.97 14.32
C VAL A 22 -5.32 7.74 14.06
N LYS A 23 -4.20 7.03 14.03
CA LYS A 23 -2.92 7.59 13.60
C LYS A 23 -2.84 7.50 12.07
N TRP A 24 -2.27 8.52 11.44
CA TRP A 24 -2.20 8.61 9.98
C TRP A 24 -0.75 8.63 9.51
N LEU A 25 -0.46 7.87 8.46
CA LEU A 25 0.74 8.07 7.67
C LEU A 25 0.60 9.35 6.86
N TRP A 26 -0.54 9.51 6.18
CA TRP A 26 -0.88 10.69 5.40
C TRP A 26 -2.38 10.95 5.51
N TYR A 27 -2.78 12.00 6.24
CA TYR A 27 -4.20 12.30 6.43
C TYR A 27 -4.81 12.96 5.18
N PRO A 28 -6.03 12.59 4.75
CA PRO A 28 -6.88 11.49 5.22
C PRO A 28 -6.70 10.19 4.42
N TYR A 29 -5.61 10.03 3.66
CA TYR A 29 -5.44 8.98 2.64
C TYR A 29 -4.92 7.64 3.18
N ILE A 30 -3.93 7.63 4.07
CA ILE A 30 -3.26 6.39 4.50
C ILE A 30 -3.23 6.33 6.04
N PRO A 31 -4.12 5.53 6.68
CA PRO A 31 -4.12 5.32 8.12
C PRO A 31 -3.15 4.21 8.54
N PHE A 32 -2.57 4.33 9.74
CA PHE A 32 -1.84 3.22 10.38
C PHE A 32 -2.79 2.14 10.88
N GLY A 33 -2.26 0.91 10.93
CA GLY A 33 -2.97 -0.27 11.41
C GLY A 33 -4.12 -0.69 10.51
N LYS A 34 -4.08 -0.28 9.23
CA LYS A 34 -5.15 -0.45 8.24
C LYS A 34 -4.56 -0.77 6.86
N LEU A 35 -5.43 -1.33 6.02
CA LEU A 35 -5.15 -1.61 4.62
C LEU A 35 -5.66 -0.46 3.73
N THR A 36 -4.78 0.01 2.85
CA THR A 36 -5.07 0.98 1.78
C THR A 36 -4.81 0.34 0.43
N VAL A 37 -5.69 0.58 -0.54
CA VAL A 37 -5.50 0.15 -1.93
C VAL A 37 -5.28 1.36 -2.83
N ILE A 38 -4.25 1.30 -3.68
CA ILE A 38 -4.07 2.22 -4.81
C ILE A 38 -4.24 1.45 -6.10
N HIS A 39 -5.38 1.63 -6.78
CA HIS A 39 -5.61 0.98 -8.06
C HIS A 39 -5.46 1.96 -9.23
N GLY A 40 -5.32 1.41 -10.43
CA GLY A 40 -5.29 2.17 -11.67
C GLY A 40 -4.76 1.35 -12.83
N ALA A 41 -4.91 1.88 -14.04
CA ALA A 41 -4.40 1.26 -15.27
C ALA A 41 -2.89 0.98 -15.19
N PRO A 42 -2.36 0.03 -15.98
CA PRO A 42 -0.92 -0.02 -16.26
C PRO A 42 -0.39 1.38 -16.63
N ASP A 43 0.85 1.68 -16.25
CA ASP A 43 1.51 2.98 -16.50
C ASP A 43 0.85 4.22 -15.89
N SER A 44 -0.09 4.04 -14.96
CA SER A 44 -0.71 5.18 -14.25
C SER A 44 0.23 5.89 -13.26
N GLY A 45 1.40 5.30 -12.98
CA GLY A 45 2.42 5.86 -12.08
C GLY A 45 2.40 5.30 -10.65
N LYS A 46 1.75 4.15 -10.40
CA LYS A 46 1.62 3.55 -9.06
C LYS A 46 2.97 3.29 -8.39
N THR A 47 3.90 2.67 -9.10
CA THR A 47 5.27 2.41 -8.61
C THR A 47 6.05 3.70 -8.34
N MET A 48 5.88 4.73 -9.19
CA MET A 48 6.49 6.04 -8.95
C MET A 48 5.93 6.70 -7.68
N PHE A 49 4.60 6.63 -7.49
CA PHE A 49 3.97 7.09 -6.25
C PHE A 49 4.46 6.30 -5.03
N ALA A 50 4.59 4.97 -5.15
CA ALA A 50 5.14 4.12 -4.09
C ALA A 50 6.56 4.54 -3.71
N CYS A 51 7.45 4.80 -4.69
CA CYS A 51 8.80 5.31 -4.45
C CYS A 51 8.81 6.64 -3.69
N ARG A 52 7.94 7.57 -4.06
CA ARG A 52 7.80 8.86 -3.36
C ARG A 52 7.27 8.71 -1.94
N LEU A 53 6.31 7.81 -1.73
CA LEU A 53 5.82 7.50 -0.40
C LEU A 53 6.92 6.87 0.46
N MET A 54 7.72 5.95 -0.09
CA MET A 54 8.88 5.38 0.62
C MET A 54 9.88 6.46 1.01
N ALA A 55 10.16 7.41 0.13
CA ALA A 55 11.05 8.53 0.43
C ALA A 55 10.49 9.44 1.54
N ALA A 56 9.18 9.69 1.54
CA ALA A 56 8.50 10.42 2.60
C ALA A 56 8.59 9.72 3.96
N CYS A 57 8.48 8.39 3.96
CA CYS A 57 8.53 7.56 5.18
C CYS A 57 9.95 7.45 5.73
N THR A 58 10.94 7.28 4.86
CA THR A 58 12.33 6.95 5.25
C THR A 58 13.21 8.17 5.46
N ASN A 59 12.89 9.31 4.81
CA ASN A 59 13.76 10.49 4.83
C ASN A 59 12.98 11.83 4.94
N GLN A 60 11.72 11.79 5.39
CA GLN A 60 10.88 12.99 5.62
C GLN A 60 10.69 13.89 4.38
N ILE A 61 10.77 13.31 3.18
CA ILE A 61 10.50 14.04 1.94
C ILE A 61 8.99 14.26 1.85
N ASN A 62 8.56 15.47 2.14
CA ASN A 62 7.14 15.77 2.28
C ASN A 62 6.37 15.51 0.99
N LEU A 63 5.40 14.59 1.07
CA LEU A 63 4.23 14.62 0.18
C LEU A 63 3.34 15.80 0.56
N GLU A 64 2.55 16.29 -0.40
CA GLU A 64 1.69 17.46 -0.19
C GLU A 64 0.74 17.25 1.00
N GLU A 65 0.77 18.17 1.98
CA GLU A 65 -0.02 18.10 3.22
C GLU A 65 0.28 16.88 4.12
N MET A 66 1.39 16.18 3.90
CA MET A 66 1.85 15.13 4.82
C MET A 66 2.52 15.76 6.03
N GLU A 67 2.05 15.39 7.22
CA GLU A 67 2.68 15.83 8.47
C GLU A 67 4.09 15.24 8.60
N LYS A 68 5.01 16.06 9.12
CA LYS A 68 6.36 15.59 9.43
C LYS A 68 6.31 14.54 10.53
N ARG A 69 6.99 13.42 10.28
CA ARG A 69 7.10 12.28 11.20
C ARG A 69 8.55 11.86 11.32
N SER A 70 8.92 11.17 12.40
CA SER A 70 10.22 10.49 12.46
C SER A 70 10.34 9.46 11.32
N PRO A 71 11.52 9.32 10.68
CA PRO A 71 11.78 8.24 9.74
C PRO A 71 11.40 6.86 10.27
N GLY A 72 10.85 6.03 9.41
CA GLY A 72 10.46 4.65 9.71
C GLY A 72 10.99 3.67 8.67
N ASN A 73 11.02 2.39 9.04
CA ASN A 73 11.39 1.33 8.11
C ASN A 73 10.20 0.96 7.22
N VAL A 74 10.48 0.67 5.96
CA VAL A 74 9.51 0.28 4.95
C VAL A 74 9.87 -1.08 4.41
N LEU A 75 8.91 -2.00 4.35
CA LEU A 75 9.03 -3.27 3.64
C LEU A 75 8.36 -3.14 2.27
N TYR A 76 9.10 -3.43 1.21
CA TYR A 76 8.64 -3.30 -0.16
C TYR A 76 8.69 -4.65 -0.88
N PHE A 77 7.52 -5.08 -1.34
CA PHE A 77 7.33 -6.22 -2.23
C PHE A 77 7.07 -5.67 -3.63
N THR A 78 7.98 -5.94 -4.56
CA THR A 78 7.82 -5.59 -5.98
C THR A 78 8.03 -6.80 -6.86
N ALA A 79 7.26 -6.89 -7.93
CA ALA A 79 7.42 -7.92 -8.96
C ALA A 79 8.48 -7.56 -10.00
N ASP A 80 9.05 -6.35 -9.93
CA ASP A 80 10.14 -5.95 -10.81
C ASP A 80 11.40 -6.76 -10.48
N ASP A 81 11.77 -7.69 -11.36
CA ASP A 81 12.96 -8.54 -11.22
C ASP A 81 14.27 -7.73 -11.14
N ASP A 82 14.29 -6.52 -11.73
CA ASP A 82 15.48 -5.66 -11.78
C ASP A 82 15.44 -4.53 -10.72
N LEU A 83 15.49 -4.92 -9.45
CA LEU A 83 15.59 -3.98 -8.32
C LEU A 83 16.72 -2.97 -8.49
N SER A 84 17.86 -3.38 -9.05
CA SER A 84 19.03 -2.51 -9.26
C SER A 84 18.82 -1.46 -10.34
N ASP A 85 18.02 -1.77 -11.35
CA ASP A 85 17.97 -0.99 -12.59
C ASP A 85 16.70 -0.14 -12.67
N MET A 86 15.62 -0.55 -11.99
CA MET A 86 14.35 0.19 -11.98
C MET A 86 14.03 0.85 -10.64
N VAL A 87 13.91 0.05 -9.58
CA VAL A 87 13.40 0.52 -8.29
C VAL A 87 14.44 1.35 -7.56
N ARG A 88 15.68 0.86 -7.50
CA ARG A 88 16.76 1.52 -6.77
C ARG A 88 17.07 2.92 -7.32
N PRO A 89 17.18 3.16 -8.64
CA PRO A 89 17.39 4.52 -9.17
C PRO A 89 16.23 5.47 -8.83
N ARG A 90 14.98 5.00 -8.95
CA ARG A 90 13.78 5.78 -8.60
C ARG A 90 13.74 6.14 -7.11
N LEU A 91 14.19 5.25 -6.23
CA LEU A 91 14.31 5.54 -4.79
C LEU A 91 15.39 6.58 -4.50
N ILE A 92 16.53 6.53 -5.20
CA ILE A 92 17.57 7.58 -5.08
C ILE A 92 17.02 8.93 -5.55
N GLU A 93 16.38 8.95 -6.71
CA GLU A 93 15.79 10.15 -7.30
C GLU A 93 14.70 10.75 -6.41
N ALA A 94 13.83 9.89 -5.86
CA ALA A 94 12.83 10.31 -4.87
C ALA A 94 13.46 10.75 -3.54
N GLY A 95 14.74 10.49 -3.30
CA GLY A 95 15.50 10.88 -2.11
C GLY A 95 15.28 9.97 -0.89
N ALA A 96 14.89 8.72 -1.09
CA ALA A 96 14.68 7.76 -0.01
C ALA A 96 15.97 7.41 0.74
N ASP A 97 15.86 7.19 2.05
CA ASP A 97 16.93 6.56 2.83
C ASP A 97 16.87 5.05 2.61
N LEU A 98 17.73 4.56 1.72
CA LEU A 98 17.78 3.16 1.32
C LEU A 98 18.14 2.22 2.47
N SER A 99 18.77 2.70 3.54
CA SER A 99 19.05 1.88 4.72
C SER A 99 17.81 1.49 5.51
N ARG A 100 16.67 2.12 5.19
CA ARG A 100 15.36 1.88 5.81
C ARG A 100 14.34 1.26 4.85
N VAL A 101 14.74 0.95 3.62
CA VAL A 101 13.92 0.23 2.64
C VAL A 101 14.37 -1.22 2.63
N PHE A 102 13.51 -2.10 3.12
CA PHE A 102 13.70 -3.54 3.15
C PHE A 102 12.95 -4.15 1.98
N VAL A 103 13.58 -5.09 1.29
CA VAL A 103 12.98 -5.88 0.21
C VAL A 103 13.16 -7.35 0.53
N VAL A 104 12.17 -8.17 0.19
CA VAL A 104 12.32 -9.63 0.28
C VAL A 104 13.03 -10.10 -0.97
N ASN A 105 14.19 -10.75 -0.79
CA ASN A 105 15.01 -11.29 -1.86
C ASN A 105 15.16 -12.80 -1.64
N ASP A 106 14.10 -13.52 -1.97
CA ASP A 106 14.02 -14.96 -1.77
C ASP A 106 14.37 -15.71 -3.07
N MET A 107 14.98 -16.89 -2.91
CA MET A 107 15.25 -17.80 -4.03
C MET A 107 13.99 -18.49 -4.56
N LEU A 108 12.87 -18.42 -3.82
CA LEU A 108 11.58 -18.99 -4.15
C LEU A 108 10.53 -17.87 -4.28
N PRO A 109 9.47 -18.06 -5.09
CA PRO A 109 8.38 -17.10 -5.19
C PRO A 109 7.73 -16.84 -3.83
N PHE A 110 7.72 -15.59 -3.41
CA PHE A 110 7.02 -15.14 -2.20
C PHE A 110 5.54 -14.88 -2.53
N THR A 111 4.63 -15.27 -1.63
CA THR A 111 3.18 -15.04 -1.82
C THR A 111 2.58 -14.36 -0.60
N LEU A 112 1.48 -13.65 -0.77
CA LEU A 112 0.79 -13.02 0.38
C LEU A 112 0.13 -14.05 1.31
N ALA A 113 0.07 -15.32 0.92
CA ALA A 113 -0.35 -16.42 1.78
C ALA A 113 0.73 -16.81 2.81
N ASP A 114 1.97 -16.35 2.67
CA ASP A 114 3.07 -16.66 3.58
C ASP A 114 2.87 -16.10 4.99
N ASP A 115 2.84 -16.97 6.01
CA ASP A 115 2.59 -16.61 7.40
C ASP A 115 3.73 -15.83 8.08
N SER A 116 4.90 -15.73 7.45
CA SER A 116 6.06 -14.99 7.96
C SER A 116 5.92 -13.47 7.86
N ILE A 117 4.97 -12.93 7.08
CA ILE A 117 4.79 -11.47 6.86
C ILE A 117 4.69 -10.71 8.19
N GLU A 118 3.86 -11.19 9.12
CA GLU A 118 3.66 -10.54 10.43
C GLU A 118 4.97 -10.51 11.23
N LYS A 119 5.73 -11.62 11.19
CA LYS A 119 7.03 -11.71 11.84
C LYS A 119 8.09 -10.80 11.20
N LEU A 120 8.11 -10.67 9.87
CA LEU A 120 9.00 -9.73 9.18
C LEU A 120 8.71 -8.28 9.59
N ILE A 121 7.43 -7.92 9.74
CA ILE A 121 7.05 -6.59 10.20
C ILE A 121 7.58 -6.32 11.62
N GLU A 122 7.48 -7.30 12.52
CA GLU A 122 7.95 -7.20 13.90
C GLU A 122 9.49 -7.18 14.00
N ASP A 123 10.16 -8.13 13.35
CA ASP A 123 11.61 -8.34 13.45
C ASP A 123 12.40 -7.12 12.89
N PHE A 124 11.85 -6.41 11.91
CA PHE A 124 12.48 -5.27 11.25
C PHE A 124 11.85 -3.90 11.60
N ASP A 125 10.96 -3.84 12.59
CA ASP A 125 10.26 -2.60 13.02
C ASP A 125 9.62 -1.84 11.83
N ILE A 126 8.92 -2.58 10.97
CA ILE A 126 8.33 -2.03 9.75
C ILE A 126 7.11 -1.18 10.09
N GLN A 127 7.14 0.10 9.69
CA GLN A 127 6.02 1.02 9.86
C GLN A 127 5.07 1.02 8.67
N VAL A 128 5.61 0.76 7.47
CA VAL A 128 4.85 0.74 6.22
C VAL A 128 5.24 -0.50 5.43
N MET A 129 4.25 -1.27 4.99
CA MET A 129 4.43 -2.37 4.05
C MET A 129 3.78 -1.98 2.73
N ILE A 130 4.50 -2.08 1.62
CA ILE A 130 4.00 -1.78 0.28
C ILE A 130 4.11 -3.04 -0.58
N VAL A 131 3.02 -3.43 -1.22
CA VAL A 131 2.99 -4.50 -2.24
C VAL A 131 2.65 -3.88 -3.59
N ASP A 132 3.49 -4.11 -4.59
CA ASP A 132 3.41 -3.42 -5.88
C ASP A 132 3.71 -4.37 -7.07
N PRO A 133 2.68 -4.87 -7.77
CA PRO A 133 1.26 -4.88 -7.44
C PRO A 133 0.80 -6.17 -6.77
N ILE A 134 -0.37 -6.15 -6.14
CA ILE A 134 -0.92 -7.31 -5.42
C ILE A 134 -1.06 -8.55 -6.30
N GLN A 135 -1.37 -8.37 -7.59
CA GLN A 135 -1.61 -9.45 -8.54
C GLN A 135 -0.43 -10.41 -8.69
N GLU A 136 0.80 -9.91 -8.55
CA GLU A 136 2.03 -10.69 -8.75
C GLU A 136 2.39 -11.55 -7.53
N TYR A 137 1.65 -11.39 -6.43
CA TYR A 137 1.88 -12.10 -5.17
C TYR A 137 0.71 -13.02 -4.77
N LEU A 138 -0.18 -13.31 -5.72
CA LEU A 138 -1.28 -14.26 -5.56
C LEU A 138 -0.87 -15.63 -6.11
N GLU A 139 -1.19 -16.72 -5.39
CA GLU A 139 -0.80 -18.09 -5.75
C GLU A 139 -1.50 -18.67 -6.98
N TYR A 140 -2.64 -18.10 -7.33
CA TYR A 140 -3.39 -18.45 -8.53
C TYR A 140 -3.39 -17.22 -9.44
N GLU A 141 -3.55 -17.42 -10.76
CA GLU A 141 -3.88 -16.32 -11.68
C GLU A 141 -5.28 -15.79 -11.34
N VAL A 142 -5.35 -15.02 -10.25
CA VAL A 142 -6.57 -14.42 -9.73
C VAL A 142 -6.63 -12.99 -10.22
N TYR A 143 -6.86 -12.81 -11.52
CA TYR A 143 -7.54 -11.61 -11.95
C TYR A 143 -8.45 -11.90 -13.15
N GLY A 144 -9.75 -11.87 -12.87
CA GLY A 144 -10.84 -12.36 -13.72
C GLY A 144 -12.18 -12.30 -12.98
N ASP A 145 -13.12 -13.19 -13.29
CA ASP A 145 -14.52 -13.11 -12.82
C ASP A 145 -14.74 -13.45 -11.32
N GLU A 146 -13.72 -13.86 -10.56
CA GLU A 146 -13.87 -14.38 -9.18
C GLU A 146 -13.13 -13.52 -8.11
N PRO A 147 -13.69 -12.37 -7.70
CA PRO A 147 -13.11 -11.51 -6.65
C PRO A 147 -13.01 -12.20 -5.27
N GLU A 148 -13.78 -13.26 -5.04
CA GLU A 148 -13.79 -14.03 -3.80
C GLU A 148 -12.44 -14.67 -3.46
N LEU A 149 -11.63 -14.98 -4.47
CA LEU A 149 -10.31 -15.59 -4.30
C LEU A 149 -9.28 -14.63 -3.68
N ILE A 150 -9.46 -13.32 -3.84
CA ILE A 150 -8.58 -12.30 -3.23
C ILE A 150 -9.00 -12.02 -1.78
N TYR A 151 -10.27 -12.27 -1.43
CA TYR A 151 -10.85 -11.91 -0.14
C TYR A 151 -10.08 -12.48 1.08
N PRO A 152 -9.64 -13.76 1.10
CA PRO A 152 -8.82 -14.30 2.19
C PRO A 152 -7.49 -13.54 2.39
N ILE A 153 -6.85 -13.13 1.31
CA ILE A 153 -5.61 -12.34 1.36
C ILE A 153 -5.89 -10.95 1.92
N ILE A 154 -6.96 -10.28 1.48
CA ILE A 154 -7.38 -8.99 2.04
C ILE A 154 -7.66 -9.10 3.54
N LEU A 155 -8.37 -10.14 3.98
CA LEU A 155 -8.62 -10.38 5.41
C LEU A 155 -7.32 -10.58 6.20
N LYS A 156 -6.37 -11.33 5.65
CA LYS A 156 -5.08 -11.59 6.28
C LYS A 156 -4.29 -10.29 6.44
N LEU A 157 -4.15 -9.50 5.38
CA LEU A 157 -3.45 -8.21 5.43
C LEU A 157 -4.12 -7.23 6.39
N GLU A 158 -5.44 -7.16 6.40
CA GLU A 158 -6.20 -6.32 7.34
C GLU A 158 -5.95 -6.71 8.80
N ARG A 159 -5.87 -8.01 9.08
CA ARG A 159 -5.54 -8.54 10.42
C ARG A 159 -4.12 -8.18 10.82
N ILE A 160 -3.15 -8.39 9.94
CA ILE A 160 -1.73 -8.07 10.19
C ILE A 160 -1.57 -6.58 10.46
N ALA A 161 -2.19 -5.72 9.65
CA ALA A 161 -2.15 -4.28 9.85
C ALA A 161 -2.69 -3.91 11.24
N LYS A 162 -3.86 -4.43 11.63
CA LYS A 162 -4.46 -4.17 12.95
C LYS A 162 -3.58 -4.61 14.11
N HIS A 163 -2.96 -5.79 14.02
CA HIS A 163 -2.15 -6.34 15.10
C HIS A 163 -0.83 -5.60 15.29
N THR A 164 -0.15 -5.32 14.18
CA THR A 164 1.19 -4.70 14.19
C THR A 164 1.13 -3.17 14.28
N GLY A 165 0.01 -2.57 13.90
CA GLY A 165 -0.09 -1.12 13.72
C GLY A 165 0.56 -0.62 12.42
N CYS A 166 1.11 -1.50 11.58
CA CYS A 166 1.71 -1.17 10.29
C CYS A 166 0.65 -0.56 9.35
N ALA A 167 1.03 0.47 8.59
CA ALA A 167 0.25 0.91 7.43
C ALA A 167 0.54 -0.04 6.28
N ILE A 168 -0.47 -0.80 5.81
CA ILE A 168 -0.30 -1.69 4.67
C ILE A 168 -0.91 -1.03 3.45
N LEU A 169 -0.10 -0.88 2.41
CA LEU A 169 -0.48 -0.34 1.12
C LEU A 169 -0.31 -1.43 0.07
N VAL A 170 -1.33 -1.65 -0.75
CA VAL A 170 -1.22 -2.51 -1.92
C VAL A 170 -1.58 -1.72 -3.17
N THR A 171 -0.76 -1.83 -4.21
CA THR A 171 -1.11 -1.32 -5.53
C THR A 171 -1.84 -2.42 -6.31
N ALA A 172 -2.73 -2.03 -7.22
CA ALA A 172 -3.48 -2.98 -8.03
C ALA A 172 -3.68 -2.48 -9.46
N TYR A 173 -3.60 -3.39 -10.43
CA TYR A 173 -4.10 -3.11 -11.77
C TYR A 173 -5.64 -3.04 -11.78
N SER A 174 -6.19 -2.04 -12.48
CA SER A 174 -7.61 -1.93 -12.75
C SER A 174 -7.86 -1.20 -14.08
N ASP A 175 -9.11 -1.19 -14.53
CA ASP A 175 -9.61 -0.41 -15.66
C ASP A 175 -9.87 1.07 -15.33
N GLY A 176 -9.19 1.60 -14.29
CA GLY A 176 -9.38 2.97 -13.81
C GLY A 176 -10.65 3.15 -12.98
N ARG A 177 -11.05 4.41 -12.80
CA ARG A 177 -12.21 4.80 -11.99
C ARG A 177 -13.54 4.52 -12.72
N GLY A 178 -14.53 4.00 -12.00
CA GLY A 178 -15.83 3.64 -12.57
C GLY A 178 -15.78 2.44 -13.53
N GLY A 179 -14.61 1.80 -13.66
CA GLY A 179 -14.45 0.53 -14.34
C GLY A 179 -14.87 -0.63 -13.45
N LYS A 180 -15.21 -1.78 -14.06
CA LYS A 180 -15.66 -3.00 -13.36
C LYS A 180 -14.65 -3.39 -12.28
N ASN A 181 -13.36 -3.37 -12.59
CA ASN A 181 -12.32 -3.82 -11.67
C ASN A 181 -11.93 -2.73 -10.66
N GLY A 182 -12.02 -1.45 -11.02
CA GLY A 182 -11.84 -0.34 -10.06
C GLY A 182 -12.92 -0.35 -8.96
N ASP A 183 -14.18 -0.47 -9.36
CA ASP A 183 -15.33 -0.46 -8.45
C ASP A 183 -15.29 -1.62 -7.44
N ARG A 184 -14.73 -2.79 -7.81
CA ARG A 184 -14.55 -3.92 -6.89
C ARG A 184 -13.70 -3.56 -5.67
N TRP A 185 -12.61 -2.81 -5.84
CA TRP A 185 -11.78 -2.35 -4.71
C TRP A 185 -12.56 -1.47 -3.75
N LYS A 186 -13.51 -0.69 -4.28
CA LYS A 186 -14.40 0.16 -3.49
C LYS A 186 -15.50 -0.62 -2.76
N PHE A 187 -16.15 -1.56 -3.45
CA PHE A 187 -17.42 -2.15 -3.00
C PHE A 187 -17.31 -3.60 -2.49
N ASP A 188 -16.51 -4.47 -3.12
CA ASP A 188 -16.57 -5.93 -2.89
C ASP A 188 -15.91 -6.34 -1.57
N PHE A 189 -14.92 -5.59 -1.09
CA PHE A 189 -14.16 -5.92 0.11
C PHE A 189 -14.71 -5.26 1.40
N ALA A 190 -15.96 -4.77 1.36
CA ALA A 190 -16.67 -4.17 2.48
C ALA A 190 -15.80 -3.17 3.28
N GLU A 191 -15.76 -3.28 4.61
CA GLU A 191 -14.98 -2.40 5.49
C GLU A 191 -13.52 -2.84 5.71
N LYS A 192 -13.04 -3.85 4.97
CA LYS A 192 -11.67 -4.39 5.16
C LYS A 192 -10.60 -3.48 4.57
N ILE A 193 -10.94 -2.79 3.49
CA ILE A 193 -10.11 -1.74 2.92
C ILE A 193 -10.59 -0.40 3.47
N SER A 194 -9.73 0.26 4.24
CA SER A 194 -10.09 1.50 4.95
C SER A 194 -9.97 2.74 4.08
N SER A 195 -9.07 2.73 3.10
CA SER A 195 -8.97 3.76 2.07
C SER A 195 -8.74 3.13 0.70
N VAL A 196 -9.46 3.66 -0.30
CA VAL A 196 -9.29 3.30 -1.71
C VAL A 196 -8.94 4.56 -2.47
N LEU A 197 -7.81 4.49 -3.15
CA LEU A 197 -7.26 5.55 -3.97
C LEU A 197 -7.17 5.06 -5.41
N CYS A 198 -7.48 5.94 -6.35
CA CYS A 198 -7.30 5.68 -7.78
C CYS A 198 -6.24 6.63 -8.33
N LEU A 199 -5.21 6.07 -8.96
CA LEU A 199 -4.20 6.84 -9.67
C LEU A 199 -4.52 6.83 -11.16
N GLU A 200 -4.84 8.00 -11.70
CA GLU A 200 -5.22 8.19 -13.10
C GLU A 200 -4.21 9.05 -13.83
N ARG A 201 -3.98 8.73 -15.10
CA ARG A 201 -3.12 9.50 -16.00
C ARG A 201 -3.95 9.94 -17.20
N ALA A 202 -3.88 11.22 -17.57
CA ALA A 202 -4.72 11.78 -18.64
C ALA A 202 -4.38 11.25 -20.04
N GLY A 203 -3.27 10.52 -20.18
CA GLY A 203 -2.81 9.85 -21.40
C GLY A 203 -1.42 9.25 -21.18
N THR A 204 -0.96 8.39 -22.08
CA THR A 204 0.35 7.71 -21.99
C THR A 204 1.54 8.68 -22.07
N GLU A 205 1.35 9.84 -22.71
CA GLU A 205 2.37 10.91 -22.80
C GLU A 205 2.26 11.95 -21.68
N ALA A 206 1.18 11.93 -20.88
CA ALA A 206 0.96 12.96 -19.88
C ALA A 206 2.01 12.85 -18.76
N LYS A 207 2.71 13.94 -18.42
CA LYS A 207 3.67 13.95 -17.31
C LYS A 207 3.02 14.13 -15.94
N GLU A 208 1.70 14.02 -15.87
CA GLU A 208 0.93 14.23 -14.66
C GLU A 208 0.04 13.03 -14.37
N SER A 209 0.10 12.56 -13.13
CA SER A 209 -0.84 11.59 -12.57
C SER A 209 -1.64 12.24 -11.46
N SER A 210 -2.93 11.94 -11.42
CA SER A 210 -3.85 12.41 -10.41
C SER A 210 -4.23 11.28 -9.46
N LEU A 211 -4.10 11.52 -8.16
CA LEU A 211 -4.57 10.63 -7.11
C LEU A 211 -5.95 11.11 -6.64
N ILE A 212 -6.93 10.23 -6.74
CA ILE A 212 -8.32 10.48 -6.39
C ILE A 212 -8.66 9.59 -5.18
N HIS A 213 -9.22 10.18 -4.14
CA HIS A 213 -9.66 9.44 -2.97
C HIS A 213 -11.10 8.97 -3.15
N GLU A 214 -11.29 7.68 -3.42
CA GLU A 214 -12.58 7.11 -3.84
C GLU A 214 -13.44 6.62 -2.68
N LYS A 215 -12.81 6.33 -1.54
CA LYS A 215 -13.44 5.84 -0.31
C LYS A 215 -12.51 6.04 0.86
N CYS A 216 -13.03 6.55 1.97
CA CYS A 216 -12.40 6.54 3.28
C CYS A 216 -13.42 6.14 4.35
N LEU A 217 -13.07 5.17 5.20
CA LEU A 217 -13.95 4.74 6.29
C LEU A 217 -13.74 5.54 7.59
N LEU A 218 -12.62 6.26 7.71
CA LEU A 218 -12.14 6.81 8.98
C LEU A 218 -12.16 8.35 9.02
N ALA A 219 -12.39 9.00 7.88
CA ALA A 219 -12.44 10.45 7.72
C ALA A 219 -13.21 10.82 6.44
N PRO A 220 -13.62 12.08 6.24
CA PRO A 220 -14.04 12.56 4.94
C PRO A 220 -12.97 12.32 3.86
N GLU A 221 -13.41 12.05 2.64
CA GLU A 221 -12.51 11.86 1.49
C GLU A 221 -11.63 13.09 1.28
N GLY A 222 -10.37 12.82 0.91
CA GLY A 222 -9.36 13.82 0.65
C GLY A 222 -9.56 14.50 -0.69
N LYS A 223 -8.92 15.66 -0.87
CA LYS A 223 -8.93 16.35 -2.16
C LYS A 223 -8.09 15.56 -3.17
N ARG A 224 -8.42 15.73 -4.46
CA ARG A 224 -7.59 15.24 -5.56
C ARG A 224 -6.17 15.83 -5.42
N LYS A 225 -5.16 14.99 -5.59
CA LYS A 225 -3.74 15.41 -5.63
C LYS A 225 -3.17 15.17 -7.02
N VAL A 226 -2.26 16.03 -7.46
CA VAL A 226 -1.60 15.91 -8.77
C VAL A 226 -0.11 15.76 -8.54
N PHE A 227 0.48 14.79 -9.21
CA PHE A 227 1.89 14.44 -9.11
C PHE A 227 2.52 14.50 -10.50
N MET A 228 3.67 15.16 -10.61
CA MET A 228 4.48 15.11 -11.82
C MET A 228 5.19 13.76 -11.90
N LEU A 229 5.10 13.06 -13.01
CA LEU A 229 5.98 11.93 -13.32
C LEU A 229 7.24 12.55 -13.94
N GLU A 230 8.35 12.56 -13.21
CA GLU A 230 9.61 13.05 -13.78
C GLU A 230 10.17 12.00 -14.74
N ASP A 231 10.69 12.46 -15.88
CA ASP A 231 11.36 11.61 -16.86
C ASP A 231 12.76 11.30 -16.33
N GLY A 232 13.01 10.03 -16.02
CA GLY A 232 14.38 9.57 -15.83
C GLY A 232 15.19 9.84 -17.10
N ALA A 233 16.25 10.64 -16.94
CA ALA A 233 17.29 11.01 -17.92
C ALA A 233 17.01 12.20 -18.85
N GLU A 234 17.25 13.41 -18.32
CA GLU A 234 18.17 14.33 -18.99
C GLU A 234 19.36 14.58 -18.06
N ASN A 235 20.32 13.65 -18.09
CA ASN A 235 21.66 13.97 -17.62
C ASN A 235 22.19 15.08 -18.52
N GLY A 236 22.22 16.29 -17.96
CA GLY A 236 22.84 17.46 -18.54
C GLY A 236 24.24 17.12 -18.99
N ASN A 237 24.43 17.14 -20.31
CA ASN A 237 25.74 17.20 -20.91
C ASN A 237 25.65 18.14 -22.11
N CYS A 238 25.91 19.42 -21.88
CA CYS A 238 26.45 20.36 -22.86
C CYS A 238 26.68 21.75 -22.22
N PRO A 239 27.71 22.47 -22.65
CA PRO A 239 29.14 22.24 -22.45
C PRO A 239 29.73 23.08 -21.31
#